data_AF-A0A418AJ89-F1
#
_entry.id   AF-A0A418AJ89-F1
#
_cell.length_a   1.000
_cell.length_b   1.000
_cell.length_c   1.000
_cell.angle_alpha   90.00
_cell.angle_beta   90.00
_cell.angle_gamma   90.00
#
_symmetry.space_group_name_H-M   'P 1'
#
loop_
_entity.id
_entity.type
_entity.pdbx_description
1 polymer ?
#
loop_
_entity_poly.entity_id
_entity_poly.type
_entity_poly.pdbx_seq_one_letter_code
_entity_poly.pdbx_strand_id
1 'polypeptide(L)'
;GRTIHYRVERQIGYGSFGAVFHVVVEETGEVVAIKKIFQDKRIKNRELQIMRQLHHANIVHLKHSFYSRIENYIPQTIYGVVCQMKERRVRLPLIYVKLYVYQLCCALGYLHSLGICHRDIKPQNGLVDVWSLGCVFAELLLSEPLFPGESGVDQLLNIIKVVGTPSRAELEAMNPKHTDFRLPRVHPRLAAVFPPATCPPEALDLLQRMLTYSPARYVSLHPSPTDAIAVVHRRLHPLAAAAHPFFDELR
;
A
#
# COMPACT_ATOMS: atom_id res chain seq x y z
N GLY A 1 31.17 -21.54 3.66
CA GLY A 1 30.53 -20.34 4.22
C GLY A 1 30.32 -20.55 5.70
N ARG A 2 30.25 -19.48 6.50
CA ARG A 2 29.98 -19.58 7.94
C ARG A 2 28.57 -20.13 8.17
N THR A 3 28.43 -21.20 8.94
CA THR A 3 27.12 -21.66 9.42
C THR A 3 26.56 -20.58 10.36
N ILE A 4 25.27 -20.28 10.24
CA ILE A 4 24.56 -19.36 11.13
C ILE A 4 23.46 -20.16 11.83
N HIS A 5 23.43 -20.07 13.15
CA HIS A 5 22.48 -20.78 14.00
C HIS A 5 21.28 -19.88 14.32
N TYR A 6 20.09 -20.44 14.13
CA TYR A 6 18.83 -19.69 14.12
C TYR A 6 17.85 -20.33 15.10
N ARG A 7 17.60 -19.68 16.24
CA ARG A 7 16.57 -20.10 17.18
C ARG A 7 15.24 -19.48 16.81
N VAL A 8 14.34 -20.29 16.25
CA VAL A 8 12.95 -19.88 16.01
C VAL A 8 12.25 -19.73 17.37
N GLU A 9 11.73 -18.53 17.64
CA GLU A 9 11.04 -18.27 18.91
C GLU A 9 9.52 -18.33 18.76
N ARG A 10 8.93 -17.80 17.68
CA ARG A 10 7.48 -17.82 17.52
C ARG A 10 6.92 -17.63 16.10
N GLN A 11 5.67 -18.10 16.01
CA GLN A 11 4.64 -17.65 15.08
C GLN A 11 4.21 -16.21 15.39
N ILE A 12 3.76 -15.46 14.37
CA ILE A 12 3.29 -14.08 14.54
C ILE A 12 2.13 -13.66 13.52
N GLY A 13 1.53 -14.57 12.70
CA GLY A 13 0.63 -14.30 11.53
C GLY A 13 0.64 -15.38 10.40
N TYR A 14 -0.02 -15.22 9.21
CA TYR A 14 0.00 -16.19 8.04
C TYR A 14 -0.18 -15.58 6.60
N GLY A 15 0.01 -16.32 5.46
CA GLY A 15 -0.29 -15.85 4.08
C GLY A 15 -0.16 -16.86 2.89
N SER A 16 -0.78 -16.57 1.73
CA SER A 16 -0.86 -17.46 0.54
C SER A 16 0.47 -17.77 -0.16
N PHE A 17 1.49 -16.95 0.05
CA PHE A 17 2.84 -17.14 -0.49
C PHE A 17 3.82 -17.79 0.51
N GLY A 18 3.42 -18.01 1.77
CA GLY A 18 4.24 -18.72 2.76
C GLY A 18 4.19 -18.19 4.20
N ALA A 19 5.30 -18.35 4.92
CA ALA A 19 5.50 -18.12 6.36
C ALA A 19 6.72 -17.22 6.63
N VAL A 20 6.82 -16.53 7.78
CA VAL A 20 7.90 -15.57 8.15
C VAL A 20 8.19 -15.60 9.67
N PHE A 21 9.19 -16.35 10.12
CA PHE A 21 9.36 -16.66 11.55
C PHE A 21 10.01 -15.51 12.36
N HIS A 22 9.67 -15.35 13.65
CA HIS A 22 10.49 -14.60 14.61
C HIS A 22 11.67 -15.46 15.03
N VAL A 23 12.89 -15.00 14.76
CA VAL A 23 14.10 -15.81 14.95
C VAL A 23 15.17 -14.97 15.63
N VAL A 24 15.85 -15.55 16.60
CA VAL A 24 17.07 -14.97 17.17
C VAL A 24 18.27 -15.68 16.54
N VAL A 25 19.21 -14.90 16.03
CA VAL A 25 20.52 -15.37 15.58
C VAL A 25 21.34 -15.70 16.83
N GLU A 26 21.71 -16.96 17.03
CA GLU A 26 22.28 -17.42 18.30
C GLU A 26 23.66 -16.82 18.57
N GLU A 27 24.44 -16.52 17.53
CA GLU A 27 25.79 -15.95 17.65
C GLU A 27 25.81 -14.45 17.98
N THR A 28 24.71 -13.73 17.77
CA THR A 28 24.64 -12.26 17.94
C THR A 28 23.53 -11.79 18.88
N GLY A 29 22.58 -12.66 19.23
CA GLY A 29 21.34 -12.29 19.93
C GLY A 29 20.38 -11.46 19.06
N GLU A 30 20.65 -11.28 17.77
CA GLU A 30 19.88 -10.38 16.92
C GLU A 30 18.54 -10.98 16.50
N VAL A 31 17.46 -10.22 16.70
CA VAL A 31 16.11 -10.57 16.25
C VAL A 31 15.95 -10.30 14.76
N VAL A 32 15.51 -11.32 14.01
CA VAL A 32 15.25 -11.25 12.57
C VAL A 32 13.92 -11.93 12.19
N ALA A 33 13.43 -11.61 10.98
CA ALA A 33 12.24 -12.21 10.38
C ALA A 33 12.63 -13.10 9.19
N ILE A 34 12.23 -14.38 9.16
CA ILE A 34 12.67 -15.33 8.12
C ILE A 34 11.51 -15.77 7.21
N LYS A 35 11.36 -15.12 6.05
CA LYS A 35 10.31 -15.45 5.04
C LYS A 35 10.59 -16.77 4.29
N LYS A 36 9.95 -17.86 4.71
CA LYS A 36 9.82 -19.12 3.96
C LYS A 36 8.77 -18.97 2.86
N ILE A 37 9.19 -19.14 1.61
CA ILE A 37 8.34 -19.14 0.41
C ILE A 37 8.39 -20.53 -0.24
N PHE A 38 7.25 -21.06 -0.70
CA PHE A 38 7.23 -22.27 -1.51
C PHE A 38 7.74 -21.97 -2.92
N GLN A 39 8.89 -22.54 -3.28
CA GLN A 39 9.54 -22.26 -4.57
C GLN A 39 9.33 -23.41 -5.57
N ASP A 40 8.56 -23.16 -6.63
CA ASP A 40 8.66 -23.98 -7.84
C ASP A 40 10.03 -23.71 -8.49
N LYS A 41 10.82 -24.77 -8.69
CA LYS A 41 12.16 -24.71 -9.28
C LYS A 41 12.16 -24.19 -10.73
N ARG A 42 11.02 -24.23 -11.41
CA ARG A 42 10.83 -23.75 -12.80
C ARG A 42 10.55 -22.25 -12.88
N ILE A 43 10.14 -21.62 -11.78
CA ILE A 43 9.75 -20.21 -11.73
C ILE A 43 10.86 -19.43 -11.01
N LYS A 44 11.30 -18.29 -11.59
CA LYS A 44 12.26 -17.41 -10.91
C LYS A 44 11.56 -16.59 -9.83
N ASN A 45 12.10 -16.59 -8.61
CA ASN A 45 11.57 -15.78 -7.52
C ASN A 45 11.90 -14.29 -7.74
N ARG A 46 10.94 -13.54 -8.29
CA ARG A 46 11.10 -12.10 -8.56
C ARG A 46 11.21 -11.28 -7.27
N GLU A 47 10.54 -11.70 -6.19
CA GLU A 47 10.62 -11.04 -4.88
C GLU A 47 12.06 -11.07 -4.35
N LEU A 48 12.71 -12.24 -4.34
CA LEU A 48 14.11 -12.40 -3.93
C LEU A 48 15.07 -11.58 -4.81
N GLN A 49 14.81 -11.50 -6.13
CA GLN A 49 15.62 -10.69 -7.03
C GLN A 49 15.47 -9.18 -6.76
N ILE A 50 14.27 -8.73 -6.42
CA ILE A 50 13.97 -7.35 -6.04
C ILE A 50 14.62 -7.03 -4.69
N MET A 51 14.34 -7.80 -3.64
CA MET A 51 14.81 -7.52 -2.27
C MET A 51 16.34 -7.42 -2.14
N ARG A 52 17.10 -8.13 -2.98
CA ARG A 52 18.57 -8.03 -3.05
C ARG A 52 19.10 -6.68 -3.54
N GLN A 53 18.24 -5.82 -4.06
CA GLN A 53 18.58 -4.50 -4.61
C GLN A 53 18.03 -3.35 -3.74
N LEU A 54 17.27 -3.65 -2.67
CA LEU A 54 16.60 -2.65 -1.86
C LEU A 54 17.41 -2.28 -0.61
N HIS A 55 17.77 -1.00 -0.53
CA HIS A 55 18.48 -0.37 0.58
C HIS A 55 17.80 0.96 0.92
N HIS A 56 16.83 0.93 1.83
CA HIS A 56 16.07 2.11 2.23
C HIS A 56 15.58 1.96 3.68
N ALA A 57 15.59 3.04 4.47
CA ALA A 57 15.26 3.00 5.91
C ALA A 57 13.84 2.52 6.21
N ASN A 58 12.88 2.73 5.29
CA ASN A 58 11.49 2.29 5.43
C ASN A 58 11.19 0.97 4.69
N ILE A 59 12.21 0.23 4.23
CA ILE A 59 12.03 -1.07 3.58
C ILE A 59 12.81 -2.12 4.37
N VAL A 60 12.14 -3.25 4.68
CA VAL A 60 12.77 -4.38 5.38
C VAL A 60 13.92 -4.95 4.54
N HIS A 61 15.14 -4.84 5.04
CA HIS A 61 16.33 -5.28 4.33
C HIS A 61 16.53 -6.82 4.40
N LEU A 62 16.84 -7.43 3.26
CA LEU A 62 17.11 -8.86 3.16
C LEU A 62 18.57 -9.18 3.57
N LYS A 63 18.75 -9.67 4.80
CA LYS A 63 20.06 -10.10 5.30
C LYS A 63 20.57 -11.39 4.64
N HIS A 64 19.75 -12.45 4.65
CA HIS A 64 20.15 -13.79 4.20
C HIS A 64 19.00 -14.48 3.44
N SER A 65 19.35 -15.37 2.50
CA SER A 65 18.38 -16.21 1.78
C SER A 65 18.90 -17.65 1.65
N PHE A 66 18.13 -18.63 2.12
CA PHE A 66 18.50 -20.06 2.11
C PHE A 66 17.28 -20.96 1.88
N TYR A 67 17.51 -22.21 1.48
CA TYR A 67 16.46 -23.21 1.26
C TYR A 67 16.35 -24.16 2.46
N SER A 68 15.13 -24.39 2.97
CA SER A 68 14.87 -25.30 4.11
C SER A 68 13.52 -26.02 3.94
N ARG A 69 13.38 -27.22 4.55
CA ARG A 69 12.20 -28.08 4.41
C ARG A 69 11.08 -27.85 5.46
N ILE A 70 11.36 -27.19 6.58
CA ILE A 70 10.53 -27.25 7.81
C ILE A 70 9.51 -26.09 7.91
N GLU A 71 8.38 -26.27 8.60
CA GLU A 71 7.11 -25.52 8.44
C GLU A 71 6.82 -24.34 9.39
N ASN A 72 6.17 -23.30 8.82
CA ASN A 72 5.19 -22.28 9.30
C ASN A 72 5.43 -21.43 10.58
N TYR A 73 5.48 -20.06 10.52
CA TYR A 73 4.38 -19.03 10.42
C TYR A 73 4.88 -17.57 10.14
N ILE A 74 4.04 -16.51 9.87
CA ILE A 74 4.30 -15.05 9.49
C ILE A 74 4.28 -14.00 10.66
N PRO A 75 4.56 -12.65 10.53
CA PRO A 75 4.38 -11.51 11.49
C PRO A 75 3.03 -10.76 11.72
N GLN A 76 3.00 -9.91 12.78
CA GLN A 76 2.00 -8.84 13.04
C GLN A 76 2.20 -7.69 12.02
N THR A 77 1.15 -7.36 11.28
CA THR A 77 1.15 -6.39 10.18
C THR A 77 0.32 -5.15 10.53
N ILE A 78 0.27 -4.15 9.64
CA ILE A 78 -0.66 -3.00 9.77
C ILE A 78 -2.12 -3.49 9.91
N TYR A 79 -2.49 -4.56 9.21
CA TYR A 79 -3.78 -5.24 9.37
C TYR A 79 -3.99 -5.76 10.81
N GLY A 80 -2.94 -6.31 11.45
CA GLY A 80 -2.99 -6.69 12.86
C GLY A 80 -3.24 -5.52 13.82
N VAL A 81 -2.68 -4.34 13.53
CA VAL A 81 -2.98 -3.11 14.28
C VAL A 81 -4.45 -2.71 14.08
N VAL A 82 -4.96 -2.71 12.85
CA VAL A 82 -6.37 -2.39 12.54
C VAL A 82 -7.33 -3.36 13.25
N CYS A 83 -7.07 -4.67 13.20
CA CYS A 83 -7.86 -5.67 13.93
C CYS A 83 -7.88 -5.39 15.44
N GLN A 84 -6.73 -5.11 16.06
CA GLN A 84 -6.65 -4.79 17.48
C GLN A 84 -7.43 -3.51 17.83
N MET A 85 -7.37 -2.48 16.99
CA MET A 85 -8.14 -1.24 17.18
C MET A 85 -9.66 -1.50 17.10
N LYS A 86 -10.09 -2.32 16.12
CA LYS A 86 -11.47 -2.75 15.94
C LYS A 86 -12.01 -3.57 17.11
N GLU A 87 -11.24 -4.54 17.60
CA GLU A 87 -11.58 -5.36 18.78
C GLU A 87 -11.75 -4.49 20.03
N ARG A 88 -10.83 -3.54 20.24
CA ARG A 88 -10.86 -2.62 21.40
C ARG A 88 -11.86 -1.48 21.24
N ARG A 89 -12.44 -1.28 20.05
CA ARG A 89 -13.29 -0.13 19.67
C ARG A 89 -12.63 1.23 19.92
N VAL A 90 -11.30 1.29 19.77
CA VAL A 90 -10.50 2.50 19.95
C VAL A 90 -9.85 2.86 18.62
N ARG A 91 -9.96 4.11 18.18
CA ARG A 91 -9.26 4.59 16.98
C ARG A 91 -7.78 4.77 17.26
N LEU A 92 -6.95 4.50 16.25
CA LEU A 92 -5.52 4.76 16.32
C LEU A 92 -5.26 6.29 16.45
N PRO A 93 -4.45 6.76 17.41
CA PRO A 93 -4.10 8.17 17.52
C PRO A 93 -3.43 8.69 16.24
N LEU A 94 -3.80 9.90 15.82
CA LEU A 94 -3.45 10.47 14.52
C LEU A 94 -1.93 10.48 14.23
N ILE A 95 -1.10 10.69 15.25
CA ILE A 95 0.37 10.65 15.12
C ILE A 95 0.88 9.30 14.59
N TYR A 96 0.30 8.17 15.00
CA TYR A 96 0.66 6.86 14.48
C TYR A 96 0.15 6.65 13.05
N VAL A 97 -1.04 7.19 12.72
CA VAL A 97 -1.55 7.19 11.34
C VAL A 97 -0.57 7.95 10.43
N LYS A 98 -0.14 9.14 10.84
CA LYS A 98 0.85 9.94 10.11
C LYS A 98 2.17 9.19 9.94
N LEU A 99 2.71 8.62 11.02
CA LEU A 99 3.95 7.83 10.97
C LEU A 99 3.86 6.64 10.00
N TYR A 100 2.80 5.83 10.07
CA TYR A 100 2.64 4.69 9.17
C TYR A 100 2.48 5.11 7.71
N VAL A 101 1.62 6.09 7.41
CA VAL A 101 1.37 6.51 6.02
C VAL A 101 2.58 7.23 5.43
N TYR A 102 3.32 8.03 6.23
CA TYR A 102 4.56 8.67 5.79
C TYR A 102 5.63 7.64 5.41
N GLN A 103 5.90 6.67 6.30
CA GLN A 103 6.88 5.61 6.05
C GLN A 103 6.53 4.79 4.80
N LEU A 104 5.25 4.49 4.59
CA LEU A 104 4.76 3.83 3.37
C LEU A 104 4.95 4.71 2.12
N CYS A 105 4.66 6.02 2.18
CA CYS A 105 4.92 6.95 1.07
C CYS A 105 6.41 6.97 0.68
N CYS A 106 7.32 7.03 1.67
CA CYS A 106 8.76 7.03 1.44
C CYS A 106 9.28 5.71 0.86
N ALA A 107 8.91 4.57 1.45
CA ALA A 107 9.24 3.24 0.96
C ALA A 107 8.79 3.05 -0.50
N LEU A 108 7.56 3.50 -0.79
CA LEU A 108 6.94 3.39 -2.10
C LEU A 108 7.60 4.31 -3.15
N GLY A 109 7.96 5.53 -2.77
CA GLY A 109 8.71 6.45 -3.62
C GLY A 109 10.09 5.92 -4.00
N TYR A 110 10.77 5.22 -3.09
CA TYR A 110 12.02 4.52 -3.38
C TYR A 110 11.82 3.33 -4.33
N LEU A 111 10.78 2.52 -4.16
CA LEU A 111 10.47 1.45 -5.11
C LEU A 111 10.21 2.00 -6.52
N HIS A 112 9.48 3.12 -6.60
CA HIS A 112 9.19 3.80 -7.87
C HIS A 112 10.46 4.37 -8.53
N SER A 113 11.40 4.93 -7.77
CA SER A 113 12.67 5.43 -8.35
C SER A 113 13.52 4.34 -8.99
N LEU A 114 13.34 3.08 -8.59
CA LEU A 114 13.97 1.89 -9.19
C LEU A 114 13.15 1.27 -10.34
N GLY A 115 12.01 1.86 -10.74
CA GLY A 115 11.08 1.29 -11.72
C GLY A 115 10.32 0.05 -11.19
N ILE A 116 10.30 -0.17 -9.88
CA ILE A 116 9.68 -1.31 -9.22
C ILE A 116 8.30 -0.90 -8.71
N CYS A 117 7.24 -1.45 -9.30
CA CYS A 117 5.88 -1.38 -8.74
C CYS A 117 5.65 -2.61 -7.86
N HIS A 118 4.99 -2.46 -6.71
CA HIS A 118 4.83 -3.56 -5.75
C HIS A 118 3.96 -4.72 -6.29
N ARG A 119 2.94 -4.40 -7.10
CA ARG A 119 2.06 -5.31 -7.87
C ARG A 119 1.23 -6.34 -7.10
N ASP A 120 1.56 -6.66 -5.85
CA ASP A 120 0.77 -7.56 -5.00
C ASP A 120 -0.48 -6.89 -4.37
N ILE A 121 -0.82 -5.70 -4.86
CA ILE A 121 -2.12 -5.06 -4.60
C ILE A 121 -2.79 -4.82 -5.96
N LYS A 122 -3.65 -5.77 -6.36
CA LYS A 122 -4.48 -5.91 -7.59
C LYS A 122 -3.88 -5.45 -8.95
N PRO A 123 -3.78 -6.34 -9.97
CA PRO A 123 -2.55 -6.38 -10.78
C PRO A 123 -2.61 -5.71 -12.16
N GLN A 124 -3.76 -5.22 -12.64
CA GLN A 124 -3.95 -5.00 -14.09
C GLN A 124 -3.22 -3.79 -14.72
N ASN A 125 -2.91 -2.72 -13.96
CA ASN A 125 -2.62 -1.40 -14.56
C ASN A 125 -1.25 -0.76 -14.23
N GLY A 126 -0.26 -1.52 -13.75
CA GLY A 126 1.15 -1.08 -13.70
C GLY A 126 1.51 0.14 -12.81
N LEU A 127 0.53 0.79 -12.18
CA LEU A 127 0.64 2.03 -11.40
C LEU A 127 -0.25 1.97 -10.13
N VAL A 128 -0.36 0.76 -9.55
CA VAL A 128 -1.17 0.50 -8.36
C VAL A 128 -0.28 0.50 -7.14
N ASP A 129 -0.15 1.68 -6.53
CA ASP A 129 0.71 1.89 -5.38
C ASP A 129 0.14 3.01 -4.46
N VAL A 130 -0.21 4.20 -4.98
CA VAL A 130 -0.79 5.29 -4.15
C VAL A 130 -2.29 5.13 -3.85
N TRP A 131 -3.09 4.53 -4.75
CA TRP A 131 -4.52 4.28 -4.48
C TRP A 131 -4.69 3.32 -3.30
N SER A 132 -3.92 2.23 -3.33
CA SER A 132 -3.88 1.22 -2.29
C SER A 132 -3.44 1.81 -0.95
N LEU A 133 -2.46 2.72 -0.96
CA LEU A 133 -2.04 3.46 0.22
C LEU A 133 -3.16 4.37 0.74
N GLY A 134 -3.93 5.01 -0.15
CA GLY A 134 -5.15 5.74 0.22
C GLY A 134 -6.21 4.86 0.89
N CYS A 135 -6.41 3.62 0.41
CA CYS A 135 -7.28 2.65 1.08
C CYS A 135 -6.78 2.29 2.48
N VAL A 136 -5.48 2.03 2.65
CA VAL A 136 -4.87 1.72 3.97
C VAL A 136 -4.95 2.92 4.91
N PHE A 137 -4.72 4.14 4.42
CA PHE A 137 -4.86 5.37 5.20
C PHE A 137 -6.31 5.58 5.66
N ALA A 138 -7.28 5.39 4.76
CA ALA A 138 -8.70 5.44 5.10
C ALA A 138 -9.08 4.38 6.15
N GLU A 139 -8.59 3.14 6.00
CA GLU A 139 -8.84 2.04 6.93
C GLU A 139 -8.19 2.27 8.30
N LEU A 140 -7.02 2.92 8.38
CA LEU A 140 -6.41 3.35 9.64
C LEU A 140 -7.23 4.40 10.38
N LEU A 141 -7.93 5.29 9.66
CA LEU A 141 -8.81 6.31 10.25
C LEU A 141 -10.19 5.76 10.64
N LEU A 142 -10.74 4.84 9.84
CA LEU A 142 -12.06 4.23 10.08
C LEU A 142 -12.01 3.02 11.03
N SER A 143 -10.88 2.32 11.10
CA SER A 143 -10.74 0.96 11.67
C SER A 143 -11.53 -0.13 10.93
N GLU A 144 -11.95 0.15 9.69
CA GLU A 144 -12.60 -0.79 8.78
C GLU A 144 -12.31 -0.44 7.31
N PRO A 145 -12.36 -1.41 6.37
CA PRO A 145 -12.06 -1.15 4.96
C PRO A 145 -13.01 -0.12 4.34
N LEU A 146 -12.47 0.91 3.69
CA LEU A 146 -13.27 1.95 3.02
C LEU A 146 -14.12 1.40 1.84
N PHE A 147 -13.59 0.39 1.14
CA PHE A 147 -14.22 -0.24 -0.02
C PHE A 147 -14.33 -1.76 0.16
N PRO A 148 -15.23 -2.25 1.05
CA PRO A 148 -15.51 -3.67 1.13
C PRO A 148 -16.05 -4.15 -0.23
N GLY A 149 -15.86 -5.43 -0.54
CA GLY A 149 -16.47 -5.98 -1.74
C GLY A 149 -16.23 -7.48 -1.91
N GLU A 150 -17.31 -8.21 -2.17
CA GLU A 150 -17.31 -9.67 -2.36
C GLU A 150 -16.95 -10.07 -3.80
N SER A 151 -17.10 -9.14 -4.74
CA SER A 151 -16.74 -9.31 -6.16
C SER A 151 -16.09 -8.06 -6.73
N GLY A 152 -15.50 -8.16 -7.94
CA GLY A 152 -14.94 -7.00 -8.63
C GLY A 152 -15.97 -5.92 -8.99
N VAL A 153 -17.22 -6.33 -9.28
CA VAL A 153 -18.32 -5.41 -9.59
C VAL A 153 -18.82 -4.74 -8.31
N ASP A 154 -19.03 -5.50 -7.24
CA ASP A 154 -19.45 -4.96 -5.95
C ASP A 154 -18.41 -3.99 -5.38
N GLN A 155 -17.11 -4.33 -5.43
CA GLN A 155 -16.04 -3.41 -5.04
C GLN A 155 -16.06 -2.12 -5.88
N LEU A 156 -16.29 -2.19 -7.20
CA LEU A 156 -16.42 -1.00 -8.05
C LEU A 156 -17.62 -0.13 -7.63
N LEU A 157 -18.77 -0.74 -7.33
CA LEU A 157 -19.95 -0.02 -6.84
C LEU A 157 -19.69 0.64 -5.47
N ASN A 158 -18.95 -0.02 -4.57
CA ASN A 158 -18.61 0.54 -3.26
C ASN A 158 -17.59 1.68 -3.36
N ILE A 159 -16.68 1.65 -4.34
CA ILE A 159 -15.86 2.82 -4.70
C ILE A 159 -16.75 3.97 -5.22
N ILE A 160 -17.65 3.71 -6.17
CA ILE A 160 -18.54 4.74 -6.75
C ILE A 160 -19.45 5.39 -5.70
N LYS A 161 -19.94 4.64 -4.69
CA LYS A 161 -20.74 5.17 -3.57
C LYS A 161 -20.02 6.27 -2.76
N VAL A 162 -18.69 6.27 -2.74
CA VAL A 162 -17.85 7.12 -1.89
C VAL A 162 -17.09 8.17 -2.71
N VAL A 163 -16.43 7.74 -3.79
CA VAL A 163 -15.62 8.60 -4.68
C VAL A 163 -16.49 9.32 -5.71
N GLY A 164 -17.70 8.81 -5.98
CA GLY A 164 -18.60 9.30 -7.03
C GLY A 164 -18.42 8.53 -8.34
N THR A 165 -19.25 8.82 -9.35
CA THR A 165 -19.12 8.19 -10.67
C THR A 165 -17.91 8.76 -11.41
N PRO A 166 -17.01 7.92 -11.97
CA PRO A 166 -15.91 8.41 -12.80
C PRO A 166 -16.45 9.08 -14.06
N SER A 167 -15.82 10.17 -14.46
CA SER A 167 -16.04 10.81 -15.75
C SER A 167 -15.58 9.91 -16.90
N ARG A 168 -16.03 10.22 -18.13
CA ARG A 168 -15.58 9.50 -19.33
C ARG A 168 -14.06 9.56 -19.51
N ALA A 169 -13.45 10.72 -19.26
CA ALA A 169 -12.01 10.90 -19.34
C ALA A 169 -11.25 10.06 -18.29
N GLU A 170 -11.80 9.89 -17.09
CA GLU A 170 -11.23 9.01 -16.06
C GLU A 170 -11.38 7.52 -16.42
N LEU A 171 -12.52 7.10 -16.98
CA LEU A 171 -12.71 5.75 -17.51
C LEU A 171 -11.71 5.44 -18.63
N GLU A 172 -11.54 6.37 -19.58
CA GLU A 172 -10.55 6.28 -20.65
C GLU A 172 -9.11 6.26 -20.09
N ALA A 173 -8.80 7.04 -19.05
CA ALA A 173 -7.49 7.03 -18.39
C ALA A 173 -7.21 5.77 -17.56
N MET A 174 -8.25 5.14 -16.99
CA MET A 174 -8.16 3.89 -16.25
C MET A 174 -8.05 2.67 -17.17
N ASN A 175 -8.87 2.58 -18.22
CA ASN A 175 -8.85 1.46 -19.15
C ASN A 175 -9.41 1.88 -20.53
N PRO A 176 -8.55 2.32 -21.46
CA PRO A 176 -8.99 2.76 -22.80
C PRO A 176 -9.77 1.71 -23.60
N LYS A 177 -9.67 0.42 -23.25
CA LYS A 177 -10.33 -0.69 -23.94
C LYS A 177 -11.73 -1.01 -23.41
N HIS A 178 -12.13 -0.43 -22.29
CA HIS A 178 -13.39 -0.76 -21.60
C HIS A 178 -14.05 0.50 -21.05
N THR A 179 -14.62 1.31 -21.95
CA THR A 179 -15.23 2.61 -21.64
C THR A 179 -16.76 2.58 -21.65
N ASP A 180 -17.38 1.63 -22.35
CA ASP A 180 -18.85 1.49 -22.50
C ASP A 180 -19.56 0.85 -21.28
N PHE A 181 -19.23 1.30 -20.07
CA PHE A 181 -19.94 0.90 -18.85
C PHE A 181 -21.09 1.86 -18.52
N ARG A 182 -22.31 1.33 -18.40
CA ARG A 182 -23.44 2.05 -17.80
C ARG A 182 -23.32 2.02 -16.27
N LEU A 183 -22.66 3.04 -15.71
CA LEU A 183 -22.51 3.23 -14.26
C LEU A 183 -23.66 4.09 -13.69
N PRO A 184 -24.07 3.85 -12.44
CA PRO A 184 -25.03 4.73 -11.75
C PRO A 184 -24.42 6.11 -11.56
N ARG A 185 -25.24 7.17 -11.64
CA ARG A 185 -24.82 8.55 -11.36
C ARG A 185 -24.86 8.82 -9.85
N VAL A 186 -23.69 9.07 -9.26
CA VAL A 186 -23.48 9.26 -7.82
C VAL A 186 -22.49 10.41 -7.63
N HIS A 187 -22.84 11.37 -6.78
CA HIS A 187 -21.92 12.45 -6.41
C HIS A 187 -20.88 11.96 -5.37
N PRO A 188 -19.65 12.51 -5.36
CA PRO A 188 -18.65 12.17 -4.35
C PRO A 188 -19.16 12.43 -2.93
N ARG A 189 -18.84 11.51 -2.00
CA ARG A 189 -19.27 11.53 -0.60
C ARG A 189 -18.14 11.33 0.41
N LEU A 190 -16.88 11.27 -0.04
CA LEU A 190 -15.72 11.03 0.82
C LEU A 190 -15.65 11.99 2.03
N ALA A 191 -15.96 13.27 1.87
CA ALA A 191 -16.01 14.23 2.98
C ALA A 191 -17.09 13.94 4.04
N ALA A 192 -18.18 13.25 3.67
CA ALA A 192 -19.21 12.80 4.62
C ALA A 192 -18.81 11.50 5.35
N VAL A 193 -17.93 10.68 4.76
CA VAL A 193 -17.32 9.51 5.43
C VAL A 193 -16.26 9.97 6.45
N PHE A 194 -15.62 11.11 6.21
CA PHE A 194 -14.51 11.65 7.00
C PHE A 194 -14.84 13.05 7.57
N PRO A 195 -15.73 13.16 8.57
CA PRO A 195 -16.13 14.44 9.13
C PRO A 195 -14.97 15.12 9.91
N PRO A 196 -14.95 16.47 10.01
CA PRO A 196 -13.85 17.22 10.63
C PRO A 196 -13.53 16.84 12.08
N ALA A 197 -14.51 16.35 12.83
CA ALA A 197 -14.33 15.88 14.21
C ALA A 197 -13.45 14.61 14.32
N THR A 198 -13.23 13.89 13.22
CA THR A 198 -12.51 12.60 13.20
C THR A 198 -11.44 12.52 12.12
N CYS A 199 -11.43 13.45 11.16
CA CYS A 199 -10.47 13.54 10.07
C CYS A 199 -10.09 15.03 9.88
N PRO A 200 -8.83 15.43 10.13
CA PRO A 200 -8.37 16.79 9.86
C PRO A 200 -8.50 17.17 8.37
N PRO A 201 -8.67 18.45 8.03
CA PRO A 201 -8.78 18.90 6.64
C PRO A 201 -7.62 18.41 5.74
N GLU A 202 -6.40 18.39 6.26
CA GLU A 202 -5.18 17.97 5.56
C GLU A 202 -5.16 16.46 5.30
N ALA A 203 -5.79 15.67 6.18
CA ALA A 203 -5.95 14.23 6.01
C ALA A 203 -6.99 13.91 4.93
N LEU A 204 -8.11 14.64 4.92
CA LEU A 204 -9.14 14.52 3.89
C LEU A 204 -8.63 14.94 2.51
N ASP A 205 -7.89 16.05 2.42
CA ASP A 205 -7.26 16.52 1.17
C ASP A 205 -6.27 15.48 0.62
N LEU A 206 -5.40 14.92 1.49
CA LEU A 206 -4.49 13.84 1.09
C LEU A 206 -5.26 12.60 0.60
N LEU A 207 -6.32 12.18 1.30
CA LEU A 207 -7.19 11.07 0.87
C LEU A 207 -7.83 11.33 -0.49
N GLN A 208 -8.38 12.52 -0.73
CA GLN A 208 -8.98 12.90 -2.01
C GLN A 208 -7.99 12.77 -3.17
N ARG A 209 -6.74 13.20 -2.95
CA ARG A 209 -5.66 13.14 -3.96
C ARG A 209 -5.04 11.75 -4.13
N MET A 210 -5.12 10.88 -3.11
CA MET A 210 -4.73 9.46 -3.21
C MET A 210 -5.80 8.61 -3.91
N LEU A 211 -7.08 8.91 -3.67
CA LEU A 211 -8.25 8.18 -4.17
C LEU A 211 -8.81 8.76 -5.48
N THR A 212 -7.95 9.34 -6.31
CA THR A 212 -8.27 9.81 -7.66
C THR A 212 -8.31 8.64 -8.66
N TYR A 213 -9.34 8.57 -9.51
CA TYR A 213 -9.50 7.53 -10.53
C TYR A 213 -8.37 7.51 -11.56
N SER A 214 -8.09 8.67 -12.18
CA SER A 214 -6.99 8.86 -13.13
C SER A 214 -5.63 8.49 -12.51
N PRO A 215 -4.94 7.45 -13.02
CA PRO A 215 -3.66 7.03 -12.46
C PRO A 215 -2.58 8.09 -12.66
N ALA A 216 -1.59 8.09 -11.77
CA ALA A 216 -0.38 8.88 -11.91
C ALA A 216 0.41 8.37 -13.14
N ARG A 217 0.29 9.05 -14.29
CA ARG A 217 1.20 8.77 -15.42
C ARG A 217 2.63 9.09 -14.98
N TYR A 218 3.58 8.24 -15.35
CA TYR A 218 4.99 8.63 -15.38
C TYR A 218 5.09 9.92 -16.18
N VAL A 219 5.51 11.00 -15.53
CA VAL A 219 5.77 12.26 -16.21
C VAL A 219 7.00 12.01 -17.07
N SER A 220 6.81 12.08 -18.41
CA SER A 220 7.94 12.13 -19.32
C SER A 220 8.82 13.32 -18.93
N LEU A 221 10.14 13.19 -19.02
CA LEU A 221 11.12 14.20 -18.55
C LEU A 221 10.95 15.60 -19.19
N HIS A 222 10.09 15.73 -20.20
CA HIS A 222 9.63 16.99 -20.77
C HIS A 222 8.10 17.13 -20.64
N PRO A 223 7.59 17.78 -19.58
CA PRO A 223 6.17 18.12 -19.47
C PRO A 223 5.82 19.31 -20.39
N SER A 224 4.66 19.25 -21.03
CA SER A 224 4.11 20.37 -21.82
C SER A 224 3.32 21.35 -20.93
N PRO A 225 3.09 22.62 -21.35
CA PRO A 225 2.21 23.52 -20.59
C PRO A 225 0.78 22.98 -20.40
N THR A 226 0.29 22.19 -21.36
CA THR A 226 -0.99 21.48 -21.27
C THR A 226 -1.02 20.34 -20.24
N ASP A 227 0.13 19.81 -19.83
CA ASP A 227 0.18 18.83 -18.74
C ASP A 227 -0.16 19.43 -17.38
N ALA A 228 0.10 20.73 -17.16
CA ALA A 228 -0.12 21.37 -15.85
C ALA A 228 -1.60 21.30 -15.40
N ILE A 229 -2.54 21.55 -16.31
CA ILE A 229 -3.98 21.41 -16.03
C ILE A 229 -4.36 19.93 -15.86
N ALA A 230 -3.76 19.04 -16.66
CA ALA A 230 -3.99 17.61 -16.55
C ALA A 230 -3.34 16.97 -15.31
N VAL A 231 -2.45 17.65 -14.59
CA VAL A 231 -1.81 17.17 -13.34
C VAL A 231 -2.74 17.30 -12.13
N VAL A 232 -3.60 18.32 -12.08
CA VAL A 232 -4.52 18.55 -10.93
C VAL A 232 -5.52 17.40 -10.74
N HIS A 233 -5.92 16.74 -11.83
CA HIS A 233 -6.85 15.59 -11.81
C HIS A 233 -6.14 14.23 -11.89
N ARG A 234 -4.83 14.14 -11.65
CA ARG A 234 -4.10 12.87 -11.56
C ARG A 234 -3.85 12.50 -10.10
N ARG A 235 -3.86 11.20 -9.81
CA ARG A 235 -3.42 10.66 -8.51
C ARG A 235 -2.00 11.14 -8.17
N LEU A 236 -1.74 11.40 -6.89
CA LEU A 236 -0.41 11.78 -6.41
C LEU A 236 0.67 10.73 -6.71
N HIS A 237 1.91 11.19 -6.86
CA HIS A 237 3.12 10.37 -6.76
C HIS A 237 3.47 10.14 -5.27
N PRO A 238 4.04 8.98 -4.86
CA PRO A 238 4.30 8.70 -3.45
C PRO A 238 5.15 9.74 -2.72
N LEU A 239 6.20 10.26 -3.38
CA LEU A 239 7.05 11.31 -2.78
C LEU A 239 6.30 12.65 -2.66
N ALA A 240 5.38 12.95 -3.57
CA ALA A 240 4.53 14.14 -3.47
C ALA A 240 3.47 13.99 -2.35
N ALA A 241 3.03 12.76 -2.07
CA ALA A 241 2.23 12.45 -0.89
C ALA A 241 3.06 12.59 0.41
N ALA A 242 4.31 12.11 0.47
CA ALA A 242 5.17 12.31 1.64
C ALA A 242 5.44 13.81 1.95
N ALA A 243 5.52 14.64 0.90
CA ALA A 243 5.66 16.09 1.01
C ALA A 243 4.34 16.84 1.33
N HIS A 244 3.23 16.15 1.59
CA HIS A 244 1.95 16.79 1.87
C HIS A 244 1.93 17.50 3.25
N PRO A 245 1.23 18.64 3.41
CA PRO A 245 1.12 19.37 4.68
C PRO A 245 0.66 18.53 5.88
N PHE A 246 -0.09 17.46 5.63
CA PHE A 246 -0.51 16.49 6.65
C PHE A 246 0.67 15.91 7.47
N PHE A 247 1.87 15.86 6.89
CA PHE A 247 3.09 15.33 7.52
C PHE A 247 4.07 16.40 8.01
N ASP A 248 3.71 17.69 8.01
CA ASP A 248 4.65 18.78 8.34
C ASP A 248 5.24 18.65 9.76
N GLU A 249 4.50 18.12 10.72
CA GLU A 249 4.97 17.86 12.10
C GLU A 249 5.98 16.70 12.23
N LEU A 250 6.26 15.96 11.15
CA LEU A 250 7.22 14.85 11.12
C LEU A 250 8.58 15.23 10.50
N ARG A 251 8.80 16.52 10.16
CA ARG A 251 10.00 17.02 9.47
C ARG A 251 10.89 17.85 10.37
#